data_AF-A0A1V4TUT2-F1
#
_entry.id   AF-A0A1V4TUT2-F1
#
_cell.length_a   1.000
_cell.length_b   1.000
_cell.length_c   1.000
_cell.angle_alpha   90.00
_cell.angle_beta   90.00
_cell.angle_gamma   90.00
#
_symmetry.space_group_name_H-M   'P 1'
#
loop_
_entity.id
_entity.type
_entity.pdbx_description
1 polymer ?
#
loop_
_entity_poly.entity_id
_entity_poly.type
_entity_poly.pdbx_seq_one_letter_code
_entity_poly.pdbx_strand_id
1 'polypeptide(L)'
;MSAGASRLQRLREEFPGLRFEDDYMDTEVGTRGLIRWLDTRGEVTALEFIEPEAFWADPDAVEEYSETMDLGIKVTVMVPSSEALEAEAFLREEVGGGITVLTYDDGKRSGKGR
;
A
#
# COMPACT_ATOMS: atom_id res chain seq x y z
N MET A 1 -15.01 2.35 9.63
CA MET A 1 -14.54 2.37 8.23
C MET A 1 -13.24 1.59 8.21
N SER A 2 -13.01 0.70 7.23
CA SER A 2 -11.73 -0.04 7.14
C SER A 2 -10.58 0.89 6.73
N ALA A 3 -9.34 0.49 7.02
CA ALA A 3 -8.15 1.28 6.65
C ALA A 3 -8.10 1.57 5.14
N GLY A 4 -8.45 0.59 4.30
CA GLY A 4 -8.56 0.74 2.86
C GLY A 4 -9.62 1.76 2.43
N ALA A 5 -10.84 1.67 2.97
CA ALA A 5 -11.90 2.64 2.65
C ALA A 5 -11.53 4.06 3.08
N SER A 6 -10.91 4.22 4.26
CA SER A 6 -10.41 5.52 4.73
C SER A 6 -9.25 6.04 3.86
N ARG A 7 -8.38 5.16 3.37
CA ARG A 7 -7.32 5.55 2.43
C ARG A 7 -7.90 6.01 1.11
N LEU A 8 -8.80 5.24 0.50
CA LEU A 8 -9.42 5.58 -0.77
C LEU A 8 -10.16 6.92 -0.71
N GLN A 9 -10.87 7.18 0.39
CA GLN A 9 -11.52 8.47 0.61
C GLN A 9 -10.50 9.61 0.57
N ARG A 10 -9.41 9.51 1.35
CA ARG A 10 -8.34 10.52 1.37
C ARG A 10 -7.71 10.73 -0.01
N LEU A 11 -7.46 9.65 -0.75
CA LEU A 11 -6.92 9.72 -2.11
C LEU A 11 -7.82 10.48 -3.07
N ARG A 12 -9.13 10.25 -3.00
CA ARG A 12 -10.12 10.97 -3.82
C ARG A 12 -10.20 12.46 -3.46
N GLU A 13 -10.00 12.79 -2.18
CA GLU A 13 -9.98 14.18 -1.69
C GLU A 13 -8.68 14.90 -2.08
N GLU A 14 -7.52 14.25 -1.95
CA GLU A 14 -6.20 14.81 -2.29
C GLU A 14 -5.98 14.91 -3.82
N PHE A 15 -6.56 13.99 -4.59
CA PHE A 15 -6.34 13.87 -6.04
C PHE A 15 -7.66 13.73 -6.82
N PRO A 16 -8.52 14.76 -6.84
CA PRO A 16 -9.87 14.68 -7.44
C PRO A 16 -9.90 14.45 -8.96
N GLY A 17 -8.76 14.63 -9.65
CA GLY A 17 -8.63 14.39 -11.10
C GLY A 17 -8.15 12.98 -11.46
N LEU A 18 -7.80 12.15 -10.48
CA LEU A 18 -7.33 10.79 -10.69
C LEU A 18 -8.44 9.78 -10.47
N ARG A 19 -8.27 8.60 -11.08
CA ARG A 19 -9.19 7.48 -10.93
C ARG A 19 -8.55 6.41 -10.07
N PHE A 20 -9.37 5.82 -9.23
CA PHE A 20 -8.98 4.79 -8.27
C PHE A 20 -9.98 3.65 -8.34
N GLU A 21 -9.47 2.44 -8.39
CA GLU A 21 -10.23 1.21 -8.21
C GLU A 21 -9.74 0.51 -6.95
N ASP A 22 -10.62 -0.22 -6.30
CA ASP A 22 -10.33 -0.88 -5.03
C ASP A 22 -10.96 -2.27 -4.96
N ASP A 23 -10.27 -3.18 -4.27
CA ASP A 23 -10.75 -4.52 -3.95
C ASP A 23 -10.35 -4.87 -2.51
N TYR A 24 -11.18 -5.68 -1.84
CA TYR A 24 -10.98 -6.04 -0.44
C TYR A 24 -11.37 -7.48 -0.15
N MET A 25 -10.67 -8.07 0.81
CA MET A 25 -10.96 -9.40 1.34
C MET A 25 -10.79 -9.40 2.85
N ASP A 26 -11.78 -9.92 3.57
CA ASP A 26 -11.67 -10.11 5.01
C ASP A 26 -10.82 -11.35 5.33
N THR A 27 -9.95 -11.21 6.32
CA THR A 27 -9.12 -12.27 6.90
C THR A 27 -9.45 -12.43 8.39
N GLU A 28 -8.83 -13.41 9.05
CA GLU A 28 -9.03 -13.64 10.49
C GLU A 28 -8.55 -12.48 11.38
N VAL A 29 -7.61 -11.67 10.88
CA VAL A 29 -6.91 -10.62 11.65
C VAL A 29 -7.18 -9.20 11.13
N GLY A 30 -7.98 -9.07 10.06
CA GLY A 30 -8.34 -7.78 9.49
C GLY A 30 -8.68 -7.86 8.00
N THR A 31 -8.88 -6.71 7.37
CA THR A 31 -9.21 -6.63 5.93
C THR A 31 -7.94 -6.40 5.11
N ARG A 32 -7.63 -7.33 4.21
CA ARG A 32 -6.67 -7.08 3.12
C ARG A 32 -7.34 -6.22 2.06
N GLY A 33 -6.57 -5.34 1.43
CA GLY A 33 -7.08 -4.48 0.37
C GLY A 33 -6.05 -4.16 -0.68
N LEU A 34 -6.53 -3.76 -1.84
CA LEU A 34 -5.71 -3.30 -2.95
C LEU A 34 -6.36 -2.08 -3.59
N ILE A 35 -5.65 -0.96 -3.63
CA ILE A 35 -6.06 0.26 -4.34
C ILE A 35 -5.18 0.44 -5.57
N ARG A 36 -5.80 0.58 -6.74
CA ARG A 36 -5.15 0.80 -8.03
C ARG A 36 -5.27 2.25 -8.44
N TRP A 37 -4.15 2.88 -8.78
CA TRP A 37 -4.12 4.22 -9.36
C TRP A 37 -4.13 4.13 -10.88
N LEU A 38 -5.12 4.75 -11.51
CA LEU A 38 -5.28 4.71 -12.96
C LEU A 38 -4.89 6.05 -13.60
N ASP A 39 -4.13 5.99 -14.70
CA ASP A 39 -3.88 7.16 -15.54
C ASP A 39 -5.11 7.55 -16.37
N THR A 40 -4.99 8.60 -17.19
CA THR A 40 -6.10 9.09 -18.03
C THR A 40 -6.52 8.10 -19.13
N ARG A 41 -5.69 7.09 -19.43
CA ARG A 41 -5.99 6.01 -20.37
C ARG A 41 -6.61 4.80 -19.67
N GLY A 42 -6.65 4.79 -18.34
CA GLY A 42 -7.15 3.66 -17.54
C GLY A 42 -6.07 2.62 -17.25
N GLU A 43 -4.79 2.95 -17.44
CA GLU A 43 -3.67 2.05 -17.14
C GLU A 43 -3.25 2.17 -15.68
N VAL A 44 -2.90 1.05 -15.04
CA VAL A 44 -2.41 1.02 -13.66
C VAL A 44 -1.01 1.62 -13.60
N THR A 45 -0.82 2.61 -12.71
CA THR A 45 0.47 3.30 -12.53
C THR A 45 1.04 3.13 -11.12
N ALA A 46 0.20 2.79 -10.14
CA ALA A 46 0.61 2.46 -8.78
C ALA A 46 -0.41 1.52 -8.13
N LEU A 47 0.08 0.69 -7.21
CA LEU A 47 -0.71 -0.14 -6.31
C LEU A 47 -0.43 0.25 -4.86
N GLU A 48 -1.50 0.34 -4.06
CA GLU A 48 -1.40 0.39 -2.61
C GLU A 48 -2.03 -0.87 -2.01
N PHE A 49 -1.19 -1.71 -1.42
CA PHE A 49 -1.60 -2.88 -0.67
C PHE A 49 -1.95 -2.47 0.76
N ILE A 50 -3.10 -2.88 1.27
CA ILE A 50 -3.49 -2.71 2.66
C ILE A 50 -3.37 -4.07 3.32
N GLU A 51 -2.38 -4.21 4.20
CA GLU A 51 -2.03 -5.47 4.82
C GLU A 51 -2.33 -5.47 6.31
N PRO A 52 -3.18 -6.38 6.80
CA PRO A 52 -3.39 -6.58 8.22
C PRO A 52 -2.13 -7.16 8.88
N GLU A 53 -2.20 -7.30 10.20
CA GLU A 53 -1.07 -7.71 11.05
C GLU A 53 -0.31 -8.91 10.47
N ALA A 54 1.01 -8.77 10.34
CA ALA A 54 1.96 -9.74 9.77
C ALA A 54 1.76 -10.18 8.29
N PHE A 55 0.66 -9.87 7.62
CA PHE A 55 0.42 -10.32 6.23
C PHE A 55 1.37 -9.68 5.21
N TRP A 56 1.92 -8.49 5.52
CA TRP A 56 2.93 -7.81 4.69
C TRP A 56 4.25 -8.58 4.59
N ALA A 57 4.50 -9.54 5.49
CA ALA A 57 5.68 -10.41 5.50
C ALA A 57 5.42 -11.78 4.86
N ASP A 58 4.18 -12.04 4.42
CA ASP A 58 3.85 -13.30 3.76
C ASP A 58 4.68 -13.45 2.47
N PRO A 59 5.37 -14.57 2.25
CA PRO A 59 6.20 -14.75 1.06
C PRO A 59 5.48 -14.50 -0.26
N ASP A 60 4.20 -14.90 -0.37
CA ASP A 60 3.40 -14.70 -1.58
C ASP A 60 3.10 -13.20 -1.79
N ALA A 61 2.87 -12.47 -0.70
CA ALA A 61 2.66 -11.02 -0.77
C ALA A 61 3.95 -10.27 -1.14
N VAL A 62 5.09 -10.67 -0.57
CA VAL A 62 6.41 -10.10 -0.89
C VAL A 62 6.77 -10.32 -2.36
N GLU A 63 6.52 -11.53 -2.88
CA GLU A 63 6.70 -11.85 -4.30
C GLU A 63 5.83 -10.94 -5.18
N GLU A 64 4.54 -10.78 -4.86
CA GLU A 64 3.63 -9.91 -5.60
C GLU A 64 4.10 -8.44 -5.63
N TYR A 65 4.63 -7.92 -4.52
CA TYR A 65 5.18 -6.56 -4.49
C TYR A 65 6.39 -6.42 -5.42
N SER A 66 7.29 -7.40 -5.38
CA SER A 66 8.49 -7.41 -6.21
C SER A 66 8.14 -7.49 -7.69
N GLU A 67 7.29 -8.43 -8.08
CA GLU A 67 6.83 -8.58 -9.46
C GLU A 67 6.13 -7.31 -9.97
N THR A 68 5.29 -6.69 -9.13
CA THR A 68 4.63 -5.42 -9.47
C THR A 68 5.66 -4.31 -9.73
N MET A 69 6.70 -4.22 -8.91
CA MET A 69 7.78 -3.24 -9.10
C MET A 69 8.60 -3.50 -10.35
N ASP A 70 8.85 -4.77 -10.70
CA ASP A 70 9.56 -5.16 -11.93
C ASP A 70 8.79 -4.79 -13.20
N LEU A 71 7.46 -4.71 -13.12
CA LEU A 71 6.60 -4.16 -14.18
C LEU A 71 6.66 -2.63 -14.28
N GLY A 72 7.43 -1.96 -13.42
CA GLY A 72 7.54 -0.50 -13.36
C GLY A 72 6.36 0.19 -12.69
N ILE A 73 5.48 -0.58 -12.02
CA ILE A 73 4.34 -0.05 -11.26
C ILE A 73 4.82 0.31 -9.85
N LYS A 74 4.44 1.49 -9.37
CA LYS A 74 4.84 1.92 -8.02
C LYS A 74 4.10 1.13 -6.96
N VAL A 75 4.80 0.63 -5.95
CA VAL A 75 4.19 -0.12 -4.83
C VAL A 75 4.25 0.68 -3.54
N THR A 76 3.10 0.75 -2.87
CA THR A 76 2.98 1.19 -1.48
C THR A 76 2.35 0.08 -0.66
N VAL A 77 2.89 -0.22 0.52
CA VAL A 77 2.32 -1.18 1.47
C VAL A 77 1.88 -0.42 2.72
N MET A 78 0.59 -0.50 3.04
CA MET A 78 0.00 0.09 4.22
C MET A 78 -0.17 -0.97 5.30
N VAL A 79 0.42 -0.71 6.47
CA VAL A 79 0.44 -1.66 7.59
C VAL A 79 -0.10 -1.00 8.87
N PRO A 80 -0.42 -1.79 9.92
CA PRO A 80 -0.70 -1.25 11.25
C PRO A 80 0.45 -0.38 11.75
N SER A 81 0.13 0.73 12.42
CA SER A 81 1.14 1.68 12.94
C SER A 81 2.17 1.03 13.88
N SER A 82 1.80 -0.05 14.57
CA SER A 82 2.70 -0.83 15.43
C SER A 82 3.78 -1.60 14.69
N GLU A 83 3.58 -1.93 13.42
CA GLU A 83 4.48 -2.78 12.62
C GLU A 83 5.30 -1.98 11.60
N ALA A 84 5.03 -0.68 11.45
CA ALA A 84 5.56 0.15 10.37
C ALA A 84 7.10 0.13 10.25
N LEU A 85 7.81 0.19 11.38
CA LEU A 85 9.27 0.19 11.39
C LEU A 85 9.86 -1.18 11.00
N GLU A 86 9.21 -2.25 11.43
CA GLU A 86 9.62 -3.62 11.12
C GLU A 86 9.33 -3.93 9.65
N ALA A 87 8.12 -3.61 9.18
CA ALA A 87 7.73 -3.73 7.78
C ALA A 87 8.63 -2.93 6.84
N GLU A 88 8.98 -1.69 7.19
CA GLU A 88 9.89 -0.87 6.38
C GLU A 88 11.30 -1.50 6.31
N ALA A 89 11.83 -2.01 7.42
CA ALA A 89 13.15 -2.63 7.43
C ALA A 89 13.17 -3.91 6.60
N PHE A 90 12.21 -4.81 6.84
CA PHE A 90 12.09 -6.08 6.16
C PHE A 90 11.85 -5.92 4.66
N LEU A 91 10.83 -5.16 4.25
CA LEU A 91 10.49 -5.00 2.83
C LEU A 91 11.58 -4.28 2.04
N ARG A 92 12.35 -3.40 2.68
CA ARG A 92 13.51 -2.78 2.05
C ARG A 92 14.64 -3.78 1.78
N GLU A 93 14.81 -4.78 2.65
CA GLU A 93 15.80 -5.85 2.47
C GLU A 93 15.34 -6.85 1.41
N GLU A 94 14.09 -7.31 1.49
CA GLU A 94 13.56 -8.37 0.61
C GLU A 94 13.17 -7.87 -0.78
N VAL A 95 12.51 -6.71 -0.89
CA VAL A 95 11.98 -6.17 -2.15
C VAL A 95 12.87 -5.06 -2.71
N GLY A 96 13.54 -4.29 -1.85
CA GLY A 96 14.47 -3.22 -2.22
C GLY A 96 13.93 -1.81 -2.01
N GLY A 97 14.80 -0.81 -2.24
CA GLY A 97 14.54 0.59 -1.86
C GLY A 97 13.46 1.35 -2.64
N GLY A 98 12.73 0.70 -3.55
CA GLY A 98 11.65 1.31 -4.33
C GLY A 98 10.27 1.23 -3.65
N ILE A 99 10.09 0.31 -2.71
CA ILE A 99 8.83 0.13 -1.98
C ILE A 99 8.61 1.26 -0.97
N THR A 100 7.38 1.75 -0.85
CA THR A 100 7.01 2.72 0.17
C THR A 100 6.13 2.05 1.22
N VAL A 101 6.49 2.20 2.50
CA VAL A 101 5.66 1.72 3.61
C VAL A 101 4.93 2.90 4.26
N LEU A 102 3.63 2.76 4.49
CA LEU A 102 2.79 3.75 5.17
C LEU A 102 2.01 3.08 6.32
N THR A 103 1.57 3.89 7.28
CA THR A 103 0.63 3.43 8.31
C THR A 103 -0.81 3.70 7.89
N TYR A 104 -1.76 2.98 8.50
CA TYR A 104 -3.20 3.25 8.34
C TYR A 104 -3.58 4.69 8.69
N ASP A 105 -2.95 5.24 9.72
CA ASP A 105 -3.31 6.54 10.28
C ASP A 105 -2.78 7.68 9.42
N ASP A 106 -1.52 7.60 8.98
CA ASP A 106 -0.88 8.76 8.39
C ASP A 106 -1.23 8.97 6.92
N GLY A 107 -1.37 7.91 6.10
CA GLY A 107 -1.52 8.06 4.64
C GLY A 107 -0.47 8.99 3.99
N LYS A 108 0.55 9.38 4.74
CA LYS A 108 1.60 10.35 4.46
C LYS A 108 2.89 9.67 4.87
N ARG A 109 3.92 9.84 4.04
CA ARG A 109 5.28 9.47 4.40
C ARG A 109 5.60 10.05 5.78
N SER A 110 6.24 9.27 6.64
CA SER A 110 6.91 9.78 7.82
C SER A 110 8.05 10.70 7.34
N GLY A 111 7.68 11.95 7.05
CA GLY A 111 8.57 12.99 6.61
C GLY A 111 9.31 13.51 7.81
N LYS A 112 10.60 13.18 7.88
CA LYS A 112 11.60 13.82 8.73
C LYS A 112 11.37 15.35 8.68
N GLY A 113 10.75 15.88 9.72
CA GLY A 113 10.71 17.31 9.98
C GLY A 113 12.14 17.80 10.08
N ARG A 114 12.43 18.87 9.33
CA ARG A 114 13.72 19.56 9.33
C ARG A 114 14.16 19.96 10.73
#